data_AF-A0A1T2XHR4-F1
#
_entry.id   AF-A0A1T2XHR4-F1
#
_cell.length_a   1.000
_cell.length_b   1.000
_cell.length_c   1.000
_cell.angle_alpha   90.00
_cell.angle_beta   90.00
_cell.angle_gamma   90.00
#
_symmetry.space_group_name_H-M   'P 1'
#
loop_
_entity.id
_entity.type
_entity.pdbx_description
1 polymer ?
#
loop_
_entity_poly.entity_id
_entity_poly.type
_entity_poly.pdbx_seq_one_letter_code
_entity_poly.pdbx_strand_id
1 'polypeptide(L)'
;MRENSDEPEGKVLLHRIIENFETEAEEMYIEFVDENEAPSYEDLELIEMDRKTVKKVRSSASLFAELFDPDTNYFYEFPFRKRIEVEGGYRVARRRGARLDEVNVYNLVVRFKNSRIDHSEARAFMYRPVKNNQEWIVLLPDNTMDTIDSEIGIFGRSAQLFAESGKLSSEITLDHINENLKLLNLHERCAQTLMHEYGHVLHWRIFDRLGTPYEDYLAYNWFIENNYAELIDGRVPNYFRLSDEKKLWMLKECLVEDYRISLNLDSENGMFILPGKYTFSADFRAPELLKDGVKIMRRMLQPAMENESMRRKTGSVPSESEMTDIALMRSILEASMDENWVPGQQRMTIEDHHAVSDRLLMKTIKNQVAITR
;
A
#
# COMPACT_ATOMS: atom_id res chain seq x y z
N MET A 1 -24.23 -15.26 31.42
CA MET A 1 -24.85 -16.17 30.44
C MET A 1 -24.31 -15.75 29.09
N ARG A 2 -23.47 -16.59 28.49
CA ARG A 2 -22.95 -16.41 27.14
C ARG A 2 -23.98 -17.04 26.22
N GLU A 3 -24.63 -16.24 25.37
CA GLU A 3 -25.39 -16.77 24.25
C GLU A 3 -24.37 -17.25 23.21
N ASN A 4 -24.47 -18.54 22.88
CA ASN A 4 -23.79 -19.16 21.76
C ASN A 4 -24.25 -18.49 20.48
N SER A 5 -23.34 -17.87 19.73
CA SER A 5 -23.58 -17.57 18.33
C SER A 5 -23.35 -18.87 17.55
N ASP A 6 -24.45 -19.50 17.13
CA ASP A 6 -24.43 -20.60 16.18
C ASP A 6 -23.72 -20.14 14.90
N GLU A 7 -22.54 -20.72 14.62
CA GLU A 7 -21.96 -20.68 13.28
C GLU A 7 -22.85 -21.55 12.37
N PRO A 8 -23.45 -21.01 11.29
CA PRO A 8 -24.22 -21.83 10.38
C PRO A 8 -23.25 -22.53 9.41
N GLU A 9 -23.01 -23.81 9.63
CA GLU A 9 -22.47 -24.73 8.63
C GLU A 9 -23.38 -24.70 7.37
N GLY A 10 -22.81 -24.54 6.17
CA GLY A 10 -23.53 -24.71 4.90
C GLY A 10 -24.00 -23.45 4.16
N LYS A 11 -23.33 -22.30 4.29
CA LYS A 11 -23.60 -21.11 3.46
C LYS A 11 -22.51 -20.91 2.40
N VAL A 12 -22.90 -20.81 1.12
CA VAL A 12 -21.99 -20.43 0.02
C VAL A 12 -22.20 -18.96 -0.34
N LEU A 13 -21.09 -18.23 -0.41
CA LEU A 13 -21.07 -16.84 -0.81
C LEU A 13 -21.29 -16.72 -2.33
N LEU A 14 -22.55 -16.55 -2.76
CA LEU A 14 -22.84 -16.24 -4.15
C LEU A 14 -22.81 -14.72 -4.37
N HIS A 15 -21.76 -14.20 -5.00
CA HIS A 15 -21.71 -12.79 -5.42
C HIS A 15 -22.67 -12.54 -6.58
N ARG A 16 -23.93 -12.23 -6.27
CA ARG A 16 -24.83 -11.61 -7.25
C ARG A 16 -24.60 -10.11 -7.22
N ILE A 17 -23.63 -9.64 -8.01
CA ILE A 17 -23.49 -8.21 -8.31
C ILE A 17 -24.68 -7.83 -9.21
N ILE A 18 -25.84 -7.56 -8.60
CA ILE A 18 -26.91 -6.82 -9.27
C ILE A 18 -26.54 -5.35 -9.11
N GLU A 19 -25.67 -4.85 -9.99
CA GLU A 19 -25.67 -3.42 -10.27
C GLU A 19 -27.00 -3.11 -10.96
N ASN A 20 -27.99 -2.65 -10.20
CA ASN A 20 -29.18 -2.02 -10.79
C ASN A 20 -28.74 -0.70 -11.41
N PHE A 21 -28.33 -0.76 -12.68
CA PHE A 21 -27.77 0.36 -13.44
C PHE A 21 -28.80 1.43 -13.85
N GLU A 22 -30.06 1.30 -13.46
CA GLU A 22 -31.13 2.22 -13.86
C GLU A 22 -31.50 3.26 -12.80
N THR A 23 -30.96 3.16 -11.59
CA THR A 23 -31.21 4.13 -10.53
C THR A 23 -29.91 4.62 -9.93
N GLU A 24 -29.80 5.92 -9.67
CA GLU A 24 -28.78 6.57 -8.83
C GLU A 24 -28.77 6.05 -7.37
N ALA A 25 -29.27 4.85 -7.11
CA ALA A 25 -29.38 4.24 -5.81
C ALA A 25 -28.00 3.75 -5.35
N GLU A 26 -27.52 4.40 -4.29
CA GLU A 26 -26.21 4.24 -3.64
C GLU A 26 -26.02 2.94 -2.85
N GLU A 27 -26.88 1.93 -3.05
CA GLU A 27 -26.95 0.77 -2.17
C GLU A 27 -26.53 -0.52 -2.89
N MET A 28 -25.36 -1.04 -2.50
CA MET A 28 -24.94 -2.40 -2.85
C MET A 28 -25.46 -3.33 -1.77
N TYR A 29 -26.43 -4.17 -2.12
CA TYR A 29 -26.95 -5.20 -1.22
C TYR A 29 -26.06 -6.44 -1.33
N ILE A 30 -25.40 -6.81 -0.23
CA ILE A 30 -24.76 -8.13 -0.10
C ILE A 30 -25.81 -9.07 0.46
N GLU A 31 -26.36 -9.93 -0.40
CA GLU A 31 -27.29 -10.98 0.00
C GLU A 31 -26.50 -12.25 0.30
N PHE A 32 -26.61 -12.76 1.53
CA PHE A 32 -26.09 -14.07 1.91
C PHE A 32 -27.16 -15.11 1.55
N VAL A 33 -26.94 -15.83 0.45
CA VAL A 33 -27.85 -16.86 -0.02
C VAL A 33 -27.47 -18.20 0.62
N ASP A 34 -28.46 -18.97 1.07
CA ASP A 34 -28.26 -20.36 1.49
C ASP A 34 -27.79 -21.20 0.29
N GLU A 35 -26.92 -22.21 0.48
CA GLU A 35 -26.45 -23.07 -0.64
C GLU A 35 -27.62 -23.65 -1.44
N ASN A 36 -28.75 -23.91 -0.77
CA ASN A 36 -29.93 -24.50 -1.37
C ASN A 36 -30.83 -23.50 -2.13
N GLU A 37 -30.58 -22.19 -1.96
CA GLU A 37 -31.31 -21.10 -2.63
C GLU A 37 -30.49 -20.44 -3.75
N ALA A 38 -29.24 -20.87 -3.94
CA ALA A 38 -28.44 -20.42 -5.07
C ALA A 38 -29.12 -20.80 -6.40
N PRO A 39 -29.30 -19.86 -7.35
CA PRO A 39 -29.85 -20.18 -8.67
C PRO A 39 -29.04 -21.29 -9.31
N SER A 40 -29.74 -22.25 -9.93
CA SER A 40 -29.08 -23.37 -10.59
C SER A 40 -28.22 -22.86 -11.74
N TYR A 41 -27.16 -23.58 -12.10
CA TYR A 41 -26.32 -23.23 -13.25
C TYR A 41 -27.15 -23.09 -14.55
N GLU A 42 -28.26 -23.82 -14.66
CA GLU A 42 -29.20 -23.79 -15.79
C GLU A 42 -29.96 -22.45 -15.88
N ASP A 43 -30.20 -21.77 -14.75
CA ASP A 43 -30.86 -20.45 -14.71
C ASP A 43 -29.92 -19.31 -15.15
N LEU A 44 -28.61 -19.49 -15.02
CA LEU A 44 -27.59 -18.52 -15.41
C LEU A 44 -27.26 -18.56 -16.91
N GLU A 45 -27.48 -19.71 -17.58
CA GLU A 45 -27.23 -19.87 -19.03
C GLU A 45 -28.21 -19.07 -19.91
N LEU A 46 -29.33 -18.60 -19.34
CA LEU A 46 -30.40 -17.88 -20.05
C LEU A 46 -30.27 -16.35 -20.05
N ILE A 47 -29.21 -15.79 -19.42
CA ILE A 47 -29.04 -14.34 -19.34
C ILE A 47 -28.26 -13.83 -20.56
N GLU A 48 -28.97 -13.26 -21.54
CA GLU A 48 -28.34 -12.47 -22.60
C GLU A 48 -27.70 -11.21 -21.99
N MET A 49 -26.39 -11.26 -21.79
CA MET A 49 -25.62 -10.12 -21.33
C MET A 49 -24.97 -9.39 -22.51
N ASP A 50 -24.95 -8.06 -22.47
CA ASP A 50 -24.18 -7.29 -23.43
C ASP A 50 -22.67 -7.55 -23.26
N ARG A 51 -21.91 -7.30 -24.34
CA ARG A 51 -20.46 -7.59 -24.39
C ARG A 51 -19.65 -6.88 -23.31
N LYS A 52 -20.05 -5.68 -22.87
CA LYS A 52 -19.34 -4.96 -21.80
C LYS A 52 -19.57 -5.64 -20.46
N THR A 53 -20.80 -6.05 -20.19
CA THR A 53 -21.18 -6.78 -18.98
C THR A 53 -20.47 -8.13 -18.90
N VAL A 54 -20.44 -8.92 -19.99
CA VAL A 54 -19.67 -10.17 -20.05
C VAL A 54 -18.18 -9.95 -19.76
N LYS A 55 -17.58 -8.89 -20.31
CA LYS A 55 -16.17 -8.56 -20.06
C LYS A 55 -15.93 -8.24 -18.58
N LYS A 56 -16.84 -7.49 -17.94
CA LYS A 56 -16.76 -7.14 -16.52
C LYS A 56 -16.88 -8.37 -15.63
N VAL A 57 -17.89 -9.22 -15.85
CA VAL A 57 -18.08 -10.48 -15.11
C VAL A 57 -16.85 -11.38 -15.22
N ARG A 58 -16.29 -11.56 -16.43
CA ARG A 58 -15.05 -12.34 -16.60
C ARG A 58 -13.85 -11.75 -15.87
N SER A 59 -13.71 -10.42 -15.88
CA SER A 59 -12.62 -9.75 -15.16
C SER A 59 -12.75 -9.94 -13.65
N SER A 60 -13.96 -9.76 -13.10
CA SER A 60 -14.24 -9.99 -11.69
C SER A 60 -14.05 -11.46 -11.31
N ALA A 61 -14.60 -12.40 -12.08
CA ALA A 61 -14.42 -13.83 -11.82
C ALA A 61 -12.94 -14.25 -11.83
N SER A 62 -12.13 -13.67 -12.74
CA SER A 62 -10.69 -13.90 -12.76
C SER A 62 -9.98 -13.34 -11.53
N LEU A 63 -10.43 -12.20 -10.99
CA LEU A 63 -9.93 -11.66 -9.72
C LEU A 63 -10.24 -12.60 -8.57
N PHE A 64 -11.51 -13.03 -8.45
CA PHE A 64 -11.94 -13.92 -7.38
C PHE A 64 -11.19 -15.26 -7.41
N ALA A 65 -11.09 -15.90 -8.58
CA ALA A 65 -10.41 -17.17 -8.73
C ALA A 65 -8.88 -17.11 -8.49
N GLU A 66 -8.28 -15.93 -8.59
CA GLU A 66 -6.86 -15.74 -8.34
C GLU A 66 -6.58 -15.48 -6.85
N LEU A 67 -7.38 -14.60 -6.22
CA LEU A 67 -7.17 -14.15 -4.84
C LEU A 67 -7.71 -15.12 -3.79
N PHE A 68 -8.82 -15.80 -4.07
CA PHE A 68 -9.52 -16.61 -3.08
C PHE A 68 -9.33 -18.10 -3.35
N ASP A 69 -9.25 -18.86 -2.27
CA ASP A 69 -9.23 -20.31 -2.22
C ASP A 69 -10.32 -20.81 -1.26
N PRO A 70 -10.66 -22.11 -1.27
CA PRO A 70 -11.74 -22.65 -0.43
C PRO A 70 -11.58 -22.37 1.08
N ASP A 71 -10.34 -22.20 1.55
CA ASP A 71 -10.01 -21.96 2.96
C ASP A 71 -9.87 -20.45 3.30
N THR A 72 -10.35 -19.57 2.41
CA THR A 72 -10.30 -18.13 2.63
C THR A 72 -11.26 -17.71 3.74
N ASN A 73 -10.73 -17.02 4.74
CA ASN A 73 -11.50 -16.33 5.76
C ASN A 73 -11.85 -14.91 5.29
N TYR A 74 -13.10 -14.51 5.51
CA TYR A 74 -13.66 -13.23 5.08
C TYR A 74 -14.00 -12.35 6.29
N PHE A 75 -13.66 -11.07 6.21
CA PHE A 75 -13.81 -10.09 7.29
C PHE A 75 -14.69 -8.92 6.81
N TYR A 76 -15.86 -8.78 7.43
CA TYR A 76 -16.92 -7.83 7.05
C TYR A 76 -17.10 -6.70 8.07
N GLU A 77 -16.21 -6.56 9.04
CA GLU A 77 -16.30 -5.53 10.09
C GLU A 77 -16.10 -4.11 9.53
N PHE A 78 -15.52 -3.98 8.34
CA PHE A 78 -15.20 -2.70 7.70
C PHE A 78 -16.22 -2.33 6.62
N PRO A 79 -16.63 -1.06 6.53
CA PRO A 79 -17.57 -0.63 5.50
C PRO A 79 -16.92 -0.66 4.11
N PHE A 80 -17.70 -1.07 3.11
CA PHE A 80 -17.29 -1.00 1.72
C PHE A 80 -17.05 0.45 1.28
N ARG A 81 -15.98 0.68 0.52
CA ARG A 81 -15.69 1.99 -0.08
C ARG A 81 -16.72 2.30 -1.16
N LYS A 82 -17.46 3.38 -0.97
CA LYS A 82 -18.51 3.79 -1.92
C LYS A 82 -17.90 4.15 -3.27
N ARG A 83 -18.68 3.97 -4.35
CA ARG A 83 -18.24 4.33 -5.72
C ARG A 83 -17.77 5.78 -5.83
N ILE A 84 -18.48 6.71 -5.17
CA ILE A 84 -18.14 8.14 -5.18
C ILE A 84 -16.76 8.41 -4.55
N GLU A 85 -16.39 7.68 -3.49
CA GLU A 85 -15.06 7.74 -2.89
C GLU A 85 -13.99 7.35 -3.90
N VAL A 86 -14.15 6.16 -4.49
CA VAL A 86 -13.16 5.56 -5.39
C VAL A 86 -13.01 6.36 -6.68
N GLU A 87 -14.12 6.77 -7.32
CA GLU A 87 -14.07 7.59 -8.53
C GLU A 87 -13.50 8.99 -8.26
N GLY A 88 -13.80 9.58 -7.11
CA GLY A 88 -13.19 10.83 -6.67
C GLY A 88 -11.68 10.68 -6.45
N GLY A 89 -11.25 9.65 -5.72
CA GLY A 89 -9.84 9.36 -5.47
C GLY A 89 -9.06 9.08 -6.75
N TYR A 90 -9.63 8.29 -7.67
CA TYR A 90 -9.04 8.01 -8.98
C TYR A 90 -8.80 9.28 -9.79
N ARG A 91 -9.79 10.19 -9.82
CA ARG A 91 -9.66 11.49 -10.52
C ARG A 91 -8.56 12.36 -9.90
N VAL A 92 -8.49 12.43 -8.58
CA VAL A 92 -7.46 13.22 -7.87
C VAL A 92 -6.06 12.63 -8.13
N ALA A 93 -5.88 11.31 -7.98
CA ALA A 93 -4.60 10.65 -8.21
C ALA A 93 -4.10 10.84 -9.64
N ARG A 94 -4.98 10.67 -10.65
CA ARG A 94 -4.61 10.91 -12.05
C ARG A 94 -4.24 12.36 -12.34
N ARG A 95 -4.99 13.32 -11.77
CA ARG A 95 -4.69 14.74 -11.91
C ARG A 95 -3.29 15.08 -11.38
N ARG A 96 -2.81 14.37 -10.36
CA ARG A 96 -1.46 14.51 -9.79
C ARG A 96 -0.37 13.70 -10.50
N GLY A 97 -0.71 12.94 -11.54
CA GLY A 97 0.25 12.24 -12.39
C GLY A 97 0.42 10.75 -12.10
N ALA A 98 -0.37 10.15 -11.21
CA ALA A 98 -0.42 8.69 -11.12
C ALA A 98 -1.10 8.10 -12.37
N ARG A 99 -0.41 7.21 -13.09
CA ARG A 99 -0.92 6.62 -14.34
C ARG A 99 -1.75 5.38 -14.09
N LEU A 100 -2.88 5.59 -13.42
CA LEU A 100 -3.83 4.53 -13.04
C LEU A 100 -4.57 3.92 -14.23
N ASP A 101 -4.34 4.41 -15.44
CA ASP A 101 -4.82 3.83 -16.70
C ASP A 101 -3.94 2.68 -17.23
N GLU A 102 -2.72 2.53 -16.68
CA GLU A 102 -1.82 1.42 -16.99
C GLU A 102 -2.08 0.16 -16.15
N VAL A 103 -2.95 0.26 -15.13
CA VAL A 103 -3.22 -0.80 -14.15
C VAL A 103 -4.73 -1.00 -13.99
N ASN A 104 -5.13 -2.20 -13.57
CA ASN A 104 -6.53 -2.45 -13.21
C ASN A 104 -6.76 -2.09 -11.76
N VAL A 105 -7.70 -1.20 -11.49
CA VAL A 105 -8.11 -0.85 -10.13
C VAL A 105 -9.40 -1.61 -9.79
N TYR A 106 -9.35 -2.40 -8.73
CA TYR A 106 -10.51 -3.13 -8.19
C TYR A 106 -10.91 -2.56 -6.83
N ASN A 107 -12.18 -2.69 -6.49
CA ASN A 107 -12.72 -2.28 -5.20
C ASN A 107 -13.53 -3.44 -4.63
N LEU A 108 -12.97 -4.11 -3.62
CA LEU A 108 -13.59 -5.27 -2.98
C LEU A 108 -14.50 -4.84 -1.84
N VAL A 109 -15.51 -5.67 -1.59
CA VAL A 109 -16.51 -5.46 -0.52
C VAL A 109 -16.13 -6.12 0.80
N VAL A 110 -15.03 -6.86 0.83
CA VAL A 110 -14.63 -7.69 1.97
C VAL A 110 -13.11 -7.70 2.10
N ARG A 111 -12.60 -7.76 3.33
CA ARG A 111 -11.20 -8.06 3.62
C ARG A 111 -11.04 -9.56 3.79
N PHE A 112 -9.84 -10.09 3.60
CA PHE A 112 -9.67 -11.54 3.60
C PHE A 112 -8.29 -11.98 4.06
N LYS A 113 -8.23 -13.25 4.48
CA LYS A 113 -7.00 -13.95 4.82
C LYS A 113 -7.11 -15.39 4.38
N ASN A 114 -6.05 -15.89 3.73
CA ASN A 114 -5.90 -17.29 3.39
C ASN A 114 -4.46 -17.76 3.59
N SER A 115 -4.17 -18.98 3.15
CA SER A 115 -2.84 -19.58 3.26
C SER A 115 -1.75 -18.82 2.50
N ARG A 116 -2.13 -18.04 1.47
CA ARG A 116 -1.22 -17.32 0.57
C ARG A 116 -1.07 -15.84 0.94
N ILE A 117 -2.13 -15.23 1.47
CA ILE A 117 -2.27 -13.79 1.57
C ILE A 117 -2.96 -13.43 2.89
N ASP A 118 -2.41 -12.49 3.65
CA ASP A 118 -3.06 -11.88 4.81
C ASP A 118 -3.32 -10.40 4.55
N HIS A 119 -4.58 -10.07 4.26
CA HIS A 119 -5.06 -8.71 4.04
C HIS A 119 -6.25 -8.37 4.94
N SER A 120 -6.33 -9.03 6.10
CA SER A 120 -7.33 -8.75 7.13
C SER A 120 -7.23 -7.30 7.65
N GLU A 121 -6.02 -6.75 7.71
CA GLU A 121 -5.72 -5.40 8.21
C GLU A 121 -5.29 -4.40 7.12
N ALA A 122 -5.36 -4.79 5.84
CA ALA A 122 -4.92 -3.94 4.74
C ALA A 122 -6.06 -3.03 4.23
N ARG A 123 -5.71 -1.81 3.80
CA ARG A 123 -6.65 -0.88 3.12
C ARG A 123 -6.65 -1.04 1.60
N ALA A 124 -5.51 -1.44 1.07
CA ALA A 124 -5.31 -1.76 -0.32
C ALA A 124 -4.03 -2.60 -0.45
N PHE A 125 -3.82 -3.14 -1.64
CA PHE A 125 -2.57 -3.79 -2.00
C PHE A 125 -2.39 -3.80 -3.52
N MET A 126 -1.14 -3.90 -3.94
CA MET A 126 -0.77 -4.18 -5.30
C MET A 126 -0.65 -5.70 -5.51
N TYR A 127 -1.18 -6.19 -6.61
CA TYR A 127 -1.14 -7.61 -6.96
C TYR A 127 -0.77 -7.83 -8.43
N ARG A 128 0.05 -8.86 -8.68
CA ARG A 128 0.43 -9.30 -10.03
C ARG A 128 0.00 -10.76 -10.22
N PRO A 129 -1.11 -11.03 -10.94
CA PRO A 129 -1.57 -12.39 -11.20
C PRO A 129 -0.51 -13.20 -11.92
N VAL A 130 -0.46 -14.50 -11.60
CA VAL A 130 0.53 -15.42 -12.16
C VAL A 130 0.22 -15.70 -13.63
N LYS A 131 -1.07 -15.77 -13.97
CA LYS A 131 -1.55 -16.25 -15.27
C LYS A 131 -1.57 -15.18 -16.36
N ASN A 132 -1.42 -13.90 -16.03
CA ASN A 132 -1.50 -12.82 -17.01
C ASN A 132 -0.50 -11.70 -16.71
N ASN A 133 -0.19 -10.87 -17.70
CA ASN A 133 0.75 -9.76 -17.54
C ASN A 133 0.09 -8.48 -16.95
N GLN A 134 -1.03 -8.60 -16.22
CA GLN A 134 -1.73 -7.44 -15.68
C GLN A 134 -1.24 -7.05 -14.28
N GLU A 135 -1.28 -5.76 -13.98
CA GLU A 135 -0.98 -5.23 -12.65
C GLU A 135 -2.26 -4.69 -12.05
N TRP A 136 -2.54 -5.11 -10.83
CA TRP A 136 -3.78 -4.82 -10.15
C TRP A 136 -3.49 -3.98 -8.92
N ILE A 137 -4.31 -2.97 -8.70
CA ILE A 137 -4.44 -2.30 -7.40
C ILE A 137 -5.80 -2.72 -6.86
N VAL A 138 -5.82 -3.35 -5.70
CA VAL A 138 -7.04 -3.85 -5.08
C VAL A 138 -7.32 -3.02 -3.84
N LEU A 139 -8.35 -2.19 -3.90
CA LEU A 139 -8.87 -1.47 -2.75
C LEU A 139 -9.73 -2.41 -1.90
N LEU A 140 -9.54 -2.34 -0.60
CA LEU A 140 -10.27 -3.10 0.39
C LEU A 140 -11.21 -2.19 1.19
N PRO A 141 -12.24 -2.76 1.84
CA PRO A 141 -13.11 -2.02 2.75
C PRO A 141 -12.33 -1.21 3.79
N ASP A 142 -12.80 -0.01 4.07
CA ASP A 142 -12.14 0.95 4.96
C ASP A 142 -13.16 1.95 5.47
N ASN A 143 -13.13 2.26 6.77
CA ASN A 143 -13.82 3.44 7.26
C ASN A 143 -12.92 4.65 7.02
N THR A 144 -12.97 5.17 5.80
CA THR A 144 -12.05 6.23 5.36
C THR A 144 -12.16 7.50 6.20
N MET A 145 -13.34 7.81 6.78
CA MET A 145 -13.50 8.95 7.68
C MET A 145 -12.77 8.74 9.01
N ASP A 146 -12.96 7.60 9.67
CA ASP A 146 -12.24 7.26 10.90
C ASP A 146 -10.72 7.23 10.66
N THR A 147 -10.30 6.72 9.49
CA THR A 147 -8.92 6.73 9.05
C THR A 147 -8.36 8.15 8.96
N ILE A 148 -9.08 9.07 8.32
CA ILE A 148 -8.69 10.49 8.22
C ILE A 148 -8.56 11.09 9.61
N ASP A 149 -9.57 10.92 10.46
CA ASP A 149 -9.58 11.49 11.82
C ASP A 149 -8.40 10.97 12.66
N SER A 150 -8.10 9.67 12.55
CA SER A 150 -6.96 9.05 13.23
C SER A 150 -5.62 9.59 12.70
N GLU A 151 -5.44 9.69 11.39
CA GLU A 151 -4.19 10.17 10.78
C GLU A 151 -3.95 11.65 11.10
N ILE A 152 -4.98 12.51 10.99
CA ILE A 152 -4.93 13.92 11.43
C ILE A 152 -4.54 13.99 12.91
N GLY A 153 -5.20 13.21 13.77
CA GLY A 153 -4.93 13.20 15.20
C GLY A 153 -3.51 12.74 15.54
N ILE A 154 -2.95 11.77 14.82
CA ILE A 154 -1.57 11.29 15.05
C ILE A 154 -0.57 12.32 14.55
N PHE A 155 -0.63 12.73 13.28
CA PHE A 155 0.35 13.65 12.71
C PHE A 155 0.29 15.05 13.32
N GLY A 156 -0.91 15.56 13.61
CA GLY A 156 -1.10 16.85 14.28
C GLY A 156 -0.50 16.85 15.70
N ARG A 157 -0.74 15.78 16.49
CA ARG A 157 -0.13 15.66 17.83
C ARG A 157 1.39 15.53 17.76
N SER A 158 1.91 14.74 16.82
CA SER A 158 3.35 14.63 16.61
C SER A 158 3.99 15.98 16.29
N ALA A 159 3.39 16.74 15.36
CA ALA A 159 3.87 18.07 15.00
C ALA A 159 3.85 19.04 16.19
N GLN A 160 2.77 19.03 16.99
CA GLN A 160 2.65 19.83 18.22
C GLN A 160 3.78 19.50 19.20
N LEU A 161 4.03 18.22 19.48
CA LEU A 161 5.09 17.79 20.40
C LEU A 161 6.48 18.22 19.91
N PHE A 162 6.76 18.13 18.61
CA PHE A 162 8.03 18.62 18.06
C PHE A 162 8.16 20.14 18.11
N ALA A 163 7.06 20.88 17.95
CA ALA A 163 7.06 22.34 18.11
C ALA A 163 7.35 22.75 19.56
N GLU A 164 6.65 22.14 20.53
CA GLU A 164 6.83 22.41 21.96
C GLU A 164 8.23 22.05 22.47
N SER A 165 8.81 20.99 21.93
CA SER A 165 10.18 20.57 22.25
C SER A 165 11.27 21.33 21.47
N GLY A 166 10.90 22.29 20.62
CA GLY A 166 11.85 23.05 19.80
C GLY A 166 12.58 22.19 18.76
N LYS A 167 12.04 21.01 18.42
CA LYS A 167 12.61 20.06 17.46
C LYS A 167 12.07 20.24 16.04
N LEU A 168 10.96 20.97 15.86
CA LEU A 168 10.38 21.25 14.55
C LEU A 168 11.30 22.16 13.71
N SER A 169 11.45 21.86 12.42
CA SER A 169 12.29 22.65 11.51
C SER A 169 11.74 24.08 11.34
N SER A 170 12.62 25.05 11.09
CA SER A 170 12.21 26.41 10.74
C SER A 170 11.55 26.52 9.35
N GLU A 171 11.76 25.53 8.47
CA GLU A 171 11.12 25.50 7.14
C GLU A 171 9.67 25.00 7.17
N ILE A 172 9.27 24.26 8.22
CA ILE A 172 7.93 23.70 8.37
C ILE A 172 7.33 24.19 9.68
N THR A 173 6.26 24.99 9.61
CA THR A 173 5.54 25.42 10.81
C THR A 173 4.43 24.43 11.16
N LEU A 174 4.02 24.45 12.43
CA LEU A 174 2.85 23.71 12.89
C LEU A 174 1.60 24.11 12.11
N ASP A 175 1.42 25.40 11.84
CA ASP A 175 0.28 25.91 11.07
C ASP A 175 0.27 25.33 9.64
N HIS A 176 1.43 25.27 8.97
CA HIS A 176 1.52 24.66 7.65
C HIS A 176 1.11 23.18 7.66
N ILE A 177 1.57 22.41 8.66
CA ILE A 177 1.17 20.98 8.79
C ILE A 177 -0.34 20.86 9.00
N ASN A 178 -0.90 21.67 9.90
CA ASN A 178 -2.32 21.64 10.22
C ASN A 178 -3.19 22.08 9.04
N GLU A 179 -2.75 23.04 8.24
CA GLU A 179 -3.44 23.46 7.01
C GLU A 179 -3.44 22.35 5.96
N ASN A 180 -2.31 21.66 5.76
CA ASN A 180 -2.23 20.55 4.82
C ASN A 180 -3.11 19.36 5.23
N LEU A 181 -3.13 19.02 6.53
CA LEU A 181 -3.96 17.95 7.05
C LEU A 181 -5.47 18.24 6.85
N LYS A 182 -5.90 19.51 6.80
CA LYS A 182 -7.29 19.88 6.49
C LYS A 182 -7.68 19.62 5.03
N LEU A 183 -6.72 19.40 4.14
CA LEU A 183 -7.00 19.02 2.75
C LEU A 183 -7.47 17.57 2.63
N LEU A 184 -7.20 16.74 3.64
CA LEU A 184 -7.67 15.35 3.71
C LEU A 184 -9.20 15.32 3.77
N ASN A 185 -9.78 14.78 2.70
CA ASN A 185 -11.18 14.41 2.59
C ASN A 185 -11.25 12.98 2.01
N LEU A 186 -12.46 12.44 1.92
CA LEU A 186 -12.71 11.09 1.40
C LEU A 186 -11.98 10.79 0.08
N HIS A 187 -12.04 11.71 -0.89
CA HIS A 187 -11.42 11.54 -2.21
C HIS A 187 -9.90 11.68 -2.13
N GLU A 188 -9.44 12.68 -1.41
CA GLU A 188 -8.01 12.93 -1.23
C GLU A 188 -7.33 11.73 -0.54
N ARG A 189 -7.92 11.20 0.52
CA ARG A 189 -7.34 10.05 1.22
C ARG A 189 -7.34 8.78 0.38
N CYS A 190 -8.43 8.51 -0.36
CA CYS A 190 -8.46 7.40 -1.31
C CYS A 190 -7.42 7.58 -2.43
N ALA A 191 -7.19 8.81 -2.88
CA ALA A 191 -6.15 9.12 -3.86
C ALA A 191 -4.75 8.81 -3.31
N GLN A 192 -4.47 9.16 -2.04
CA GLN A 192 -3.19 8.84 -1.39
C GLN A 192 -2.91 7.33 -1.37
N THR A 193 -3.92 6.50 -1.09
CA THR A 193 -3.80 5.03 -1.21
C THR A 193 -3.52 4.59 -2.64
N LEU A 194 -4.28 5.08 -3.63
CA LEU A 194 -4.04 4.71 -5.03
C LEU A 194 -2.64 5.12 -5.52
N MET A 195 -2.15 6.28 -5.09
CA MET A 195 -0.81 6.78 -5.41
C MET A 195 0.29 5.93 -4.75
N HIS A 196 0.09 5.52 -3.49
CA HIS A 196 0.98 4.59 -2.78
C HIS A 196 1.08 3.25 -3.50
N GLU A 197 -0.06 2.62 -3.80
CA GLU A 197 -0.10 1.31 -4.46
C GLU A 197 0.44 1.34 -5.89
N TYR A 198 0.25 2.45 -6.61
CA TYR A 198 0.92 2.63 -7.91
C TYR A 198 2.43 2.82 -7.75
N GLY A 199 2.90 3.40 -6.65
CA GLY A 199 4.32 3.38 -6.26
C GLY A 199 4.86 1.95 -6.18
N HIS A 200 4.10 1.03 -5.59
CA HIS A 200 4.47 -0.39 -5.57
C HIS A 200 4.57 -0.99 -6.97
N VAL A 201 3.63 -0.65 -7.86
CA VAL A 201 3.70 -1.06 -9.27
C VAL A 201 5.03 -0.61 -9.91
N LEU A 202 5.41 0.65 -9.70
CA LEU A 202 6.63 1.21 -10.29
C LEU A 202 7.91 0.54 -9.77
N HIS A 203 8.04 0.31 -8.45
CA HIS A 203 9.25 -0.34 -7.94
C HIS A 203 9.37 -1.77 -8.45
N TRP A 204 8.25 -2.48 -8.54
CA TRP A 204 8.23 -3.86 -9.03
C TRP A 204 8.61 -3.94 -10.52
N ARG A 205 8.18 -2.99 -11.33
CA ARG A 205 8.62 -2.85 -12.72
C ARG A 205 10.13 -2.59 -12.84
N ILE A 206 10.72 -1.80 -11.93
CA ILE A 206 12.18 -1.60 -11.90
C ILE A 206 12.90 -2.90 -11.55
N PHE A 207 12.43 -3.62 -10.54
CA PHE A 207 13.06 -4.87 -10.14
C PHE A 207 13.04 -5.91 -11.26
N ASP A 208 11.92 -6.02 -11.97
CA ASP A 208 11.82 -6.87 -13.16
C ASP A 208 12.88 -6.50 -14.22
N ARG A 209 13.09 -5.20 -14.46
CA ARG A 209 14.09 -4.68 -15.41
C ARG A 209 15.52 -5.00 -14.98
N LEU A 210 15.82 -4.86 -13.70
CA LEU A 210 17.15 -5.15 -13.16
C LEU A 210 17.42 -6.65 -13.10
N GLY A 211 16.40 -7.50 -13.28
CA GLY A 211 16.52 -8.94 -13.11
C GLY A 211 16.72 -9.33 -11.65
N THR A 212 16.38 -8.43 -10.72
CA THR A 212 16.47 -8.60 -9.27
C THR A 212 15.14 -8.95 -8.55
N PRO A 213 14.02 -9.32 -9.21
CA PRO A 213 12.71 -9.26 -8.57
C PRO A 213 12.50 -10.21 -7.38
N TYR A 214 13.39 -11.15 -7.10
CA TYR A 214 13.10 -12.16 -6.07
C TYR A 214 14.23 -12.37 -5.07
N GLU A 215 15.30 -11.59 -5.17
CA GLU A 215 16.46 -11.78 -4.31
C GLU A 215 16.65 -10.55 -3.41
N ASP A 216 16.29 -10.72 -2.14
CA ASP A 216 16.30 -9.65 -1.13
C ASP A 216 17.65 -8.92 -1.06
N TYR A 217 18.76 -9.65 -1.21
CA TYR A 217 20.10 -9.05 -1.18
C TYR A 217 20.38 -8.17 -2.42
N LEU A 218 19.90 -8.56 -3.61
CA LEU A 218 20.04 -7.74 -4.82
C LEU A 218 19.20 -6.47 -4.70
N ALA A 219 17.98 -6.59 -4.16
CA ALA A 219 17.13 -5.44 -3.88
C ALA A 219 17.79 -4.49 -2.87
N TYR A 220 18.37 -5.01 -1.80
CA TYR A 220 19.08 -4.20 -0.79
C TYR A 220 20.32 -3.51 -1.38
N ASN A 221 21.13 -4.22 -2.18
CA ASN A 221 22.28 -3.65 -2.88
C ASN A 221 21.89 -2.50 -3.80
N TRP A 222 20.77 -2.64 -4.54
CA TRP A 222 20.28 -1.55 -5.38
C TRP A 222 19.96 -0.28 -4.59
N PHE A 223 19.42 -0.39 -3.37
CA PHE A 223 19.22 0.76 -2.49
C PHE A 223 20.53 1.37 -1.98
N ILE A 224 21.55 0.55 -1.70
CA ILE A 224 22.89 1.02 -1.32
C ILE A 224 23.53 1.79 -2.48
N GLU A 225 23.55 1.22 -3.68
CA GLU A 225 24.18 1.80 -4.87
C GLU A 225 23.61 3.17 -5.25
N ASN A 226 22.35 3.43 -4.89
CA ASN A 226 21.68 4.71 -5.12
C ASN A 226 21.77 5.69 -3.93
N ASN A 227 22.50 5.33 -2.86
CA ASN A 227 22.59 6.04 -1.58
C ASN A 227 21.23 6.23 -0.88
N TYR A 228 20.24 5.42 -1.24
CA TYR A 228 18.91 5.52 -0.64
C TYR A 228 18.86 4.82 0.73
N ALA A 229 19.62 3.73 0.90
CA ALA A 229 19.68 3.00 2.16
C ALA A 229 20.18 3.87 3.33
N GLU A 230 21.28 4.59 3.13
CA GLU A 230 21.85 5.51 4.13
C GLU A 230 20.90 6.68 4.44
N LEU A 231 20.17 7.17 3.43
CA LEU A 231 19.20 8.24 3.62
C LEU A 231 18.03 7.76 4.51
N ILE A 232 17.45 6.60 4.21
CA ILE A 232 16.31 6.07 4.97
C ILE A 232 16.71 5.67 6.39
N ASP A 233 17.90 5.11 6.59
CA ASP A 233 18.45 4.85 7.93
C ASP A 233 18.52 6.14 8.77
N GLY A 234 18.93 7.26 8.18
CA GLY A 234 18.91 8.56 8.83
C GLY A 234 17.51 9.15 9.04
N ARG A 235 16.47 8.68 8.35
CA ARG A 235 15.08 9.20 8.44
C ARG A 235 14.19 8.36 9.36
N VAL A 236 14.51 7.09 9.58
CA VAL A 236 13.69 6.16 10.37
C VAL A 236 14.33 5.96 11.75
N PRO A 237 13.65 6.34 12.86
CA PRO A 237 14.15 6.09 14.21
C PRO A 237 14.49 4.62 14.45
N ASN A 238 15.64 4.36 15.06
CA ASN A 238 16.11 3.01 15.39
C ASN A 238 16.21 2.03 14.19
N TYR A 239 16.36 2.51 12.95
CA TYR A 239 16.46 1.65 11.77
C TYR A 239 17.54 0.57 11.90
N PHE A 240 18.72 0.91 12.44
CA PHE A 240 19.81 -0.04 12.68
C PHE A 240 19.41 -1.26 13.53
N ARG A 241 18.41 -1.13 14.42
CA ARG A 241 17.92 -2.21 15.30
C ARG A 241 16.92 -3.16 14.63
N LEU A 242 16.39 -2.79 13.46
CA LEU A 242 15.44 -3.62 12.73
C LEU A 242 16.11 -4.92 12.25
N SER A 243 15.35 -6.00 12.05
CA SER A 243 15.88 -7.19 11.37
C SER A 243 16.25 -6.86 9.92
N ASP A 244 17.12 -7.65 9.29
CA ASP A 244 17.58 -7.39 7.93
C ASP A 244 16.41 -7.37 6.91
N GLU A 245 15.42 -8.24 7.09
CA GLU A 245 14.21 -8.26 6.25
C GLU A 245 13.34 -7.03 6.50
N LYS A 246 13.22 -6.59 7.76
CA LYS A 246 12.43 -5.39 8.09
C LYS A 246 13.11 -4.11 7.61
N LYS A 247 14.45 -4.07 7.58
CA LYS A 247 15.23 -3.02 6.94
C LYS A 247 14.91 -2.94 5.44
N LEU A 248 15.00 -4.05 4.71
CA LEU A 248 14.65 -4.08 3.29
C LEU A 248 13.19 -3.67 3.04
N TRP A 249 12.26 -4.21 3.83
CA TRP A 249 10.86 -3.83 3.74
C TRP A 249 10.67 -2.31 3.94
N MET A 250 11.31 -1.74 4.96
CA MET A 250 11.25 -0.30 5.22
C MET A 250 11.80 0.53 4.04
N LEU A 251 12.86 0.07 3.35
CA LEU A 251 13.37 0.75 2.16
C LEU A 251 12.35 0.78 1.03
N LYS A 252 11.66 -0.35 0.79
CA LYS A 252 10.60 -0.43 -0.24
C LYS A 252 9.43 0.48 0.10
N GLU A 253 8.97 0.44 1.35
CA GLU A 253 7.85 1.24 1.83
C GLU A 253 8.15 2.75 1.80
N CYS A 254 9.34 3.16 2.23
CA CYS A 254 9.76 4.56 2.15
C CYS A 254 9.89 5.03 0.70
N LEU A 255 10.33 4.16 -0.23
CA LEU A 255 10.42 4.48 -1.65
C LEU A 255 9.05 4.82 -2.24
N VAL A 256 8.01 4.04 -1.91
CA VAL A 256 6.65 4.29 -2.41
C VAL A 256 5.97 5.47 -1.72
N GLU A 257 6.27 5.70 -0.44
CA GLU A 257 5.82 6.90 0.27
C GLU A 257 6.45 8.18 -0.31
N ASP A 258 7.76 8.17 -0.56
CA ASP A 258 8.44 9.29 -1.22
C ASP A 258 7.86 9.52 -2.63
N TYR A 259 7.55 8.45 -3.38
CA TYR A 259 6.84 8.56 -4.67
C TYR A 259 5.49 9.27 -4.53
N ARG A 260 4.63 8.76 -3.64
CA ARG A 260 3.31 9.33 -3.34
C ARG A 260 3.42 10.81 -2.95
N ILE A 261 4.33 11.15 -2.05
CA ILE A 261 4.57 12.53 -1.61
C ILE A 261 5.01 13.37 -2.80
N SER A 262 5.90 12.86 -3.65
CA SER A 262 6.43 13.59 -4.80
C SER A 262 5.37 14.02 -5.82
N LEU A 263 4.25 13.30 -5.91
CA LEU A 263 3.11 13.67 -6.77
C LEU A 263 2.33 14.88 -6.23
N ASN A 264 2.43 15.13 -4.92
CA ASN A 264 1.75 16.24 -4.25
C ASN A 264 2.62 17.50 -4.18
N LEU A 265 3.96 17.34 -4.14
CA LEU A 265 4.90 18.44 -3.95
C LEU A 265 4.79 19.51 -5.05
N ASP A 266 4.62 19.11 -6.31
CA ASP A 266 4.57 20.06 -7.42
C ASP A 266 3.22 20.82 -7.48
N SER A 267 2.14 20.23 -6.93
CA SER A 267 0.79 20.81 -6.95
C SER A 267 0.45 21.69 -5.75
N GLU A 268 1.11 21.49 -4.60
CA GLU A 268 0.75 22.10 -3.32
C GLU A 268 1.88 22.98 -2.75
N ASN A 269 2.55 23.77 -3.61
CA ASN A 269 3.67 24.66 -3.24
C ASN A 269 4.82 23.96 -2.49
N GLY A 270 5.15 22.71 -2.85
CA GLY A 270 6.25 21.97 -2.25
C GLY A 270 5.91 21.24 -0.96
N MET A 271 4.63 20.95 -0.68
CA MET A 271 4.20 20.31 0.57
C MET A 271 3.51 18.96 0.40
N PHE A 272 3.56 18.14 1.46
CA PHE A 272 2.81 16.89 1.58
C PHE A 272 1.41 17.17 2.16
N ILE A 273 0.39 16.50 1.63
CA ILE A 273 -0.97 16.50 2.22
C ILE A 273 -1.03 15.51 3.38
N LEU A 274 -0.56 14.29 3.13
CA LEU A 274 -0.38 13.25 4.13
C LEU A 274 1.12 13.00 4.31
N PRO A 275 1.69 13.14 5.52
CA PRO A 275 3.09 12.80 5.80
C PRO A 275 3.39 11.32 5.56
N GLY A 276 4.67 10.98 5.36
CA GLY A 276 5.11 9.60 5.23
C GLY A 276 4.98 8.85 6.56
N LYS A 277 4.27 7.72 6.58
CA LYS A 277 3.99 6.97 7.83
C LYS A 277 5.26 6.60 8.60
N TYR A 278 6.35 6.34 7.88
CA TYR A 278 7.59 5.81 8.43
C TYR A 278 8.62 6.89 8.79
N THR A 279 8.54 8.04 8.11
CA THR A 279 9.59 9.07 8.12
C THR A 279 9.11 10.43 8.62
N PHE A 280 7.81 10.60 8.92
CA PHE A 280 7.25 11.90 9.31
C PHE A 280 8.04 12.60 10.41
N SER A 281 8.58 11.84 11.38
CA SER A 281 9.37 12.38 12.48
C SER A 281 10.65 13.05 11.99
N ALA A 282 11.36 12.44 11.03
CA ALA A 282 12.51 13.08 10.40
C ALA A 282 12.08 14.20 9.47
N ASP A 283 11.03 13.99 8.67
CA ASP A 283 10.59 14.94 7.65
C ASP A 283 10.13 16.28 8.26
N PHE A 284 9.56 16.27 9.47
CA PHE A 284 9.18 17.48 10.20
C PHE A 284 10.37 18.23 10.81
N ARG A 285 11.41 17.49 11.22
CA ARG A 285 12.57 18.01 11.96
C ARG A 285 13.74 18.40 11.03
N ALA A 286 13.84 17.74 9.88
CA ALA A 286 14.89 17.85 8.87
C ALA A 286 14.30 17.66 7.44
N PRO A 287 13.50 18.63 6.94
CA PRO A 287 12.78 18.53 5.67
C PRO A 287 13.65 18.34 4.44
N GLU A 288 14.92 18.75 4.50
CA GLU A 288 15.92 18.51 3.48
C GLU A 288 16.13 17.01 3.19
N LEU A 289 16.00 16.15 4.20
CA LEU A 289 16.10 14.70 4.02
C LEU A 289 14.93 14.15 3.18
N LEU A 290 13.73 14.70 3.33
CA LEU A 290 12.59 14.36 2.47
C LEU A 290 12.83 14.82 1.03
N LYS A 291 13.33 16.05 0.84
CA LYS A 291 13.64 16.59 -0.50
C LYS A 291 14.69 15.72 -1.22
N ASP A 292 15.72 15.31 -0.50
CA ASP A 292 16.74 14.39 -1.02
C ASP A 292 16.16 13.00 -1.32
N GLY A 293 15.28 12.48 -0.46
CA GLY A 293 14.58 11.21 -0.66
C GLY A 293 13.76 11.20 -1.93
N VAL A 294 12.92 12.23 -2.12
CA VAL A 294 12.15 12.41 -3.34
C VAL A 294 13.05 12.53 -4.58
N LYS A 295 14.16 13.27 -4.49
CA LYS A 295 15.10 13.41 -5.60
C LYS A 295 15.75 12.08 -5.99
N ILE A 296 16.20 11.29 -5.01
CA ILE A 296 16.81 9.98 -5.25
C ILE A 296 15.76 9.01 -5.80
N MET A 297 14.59 8.92 -5.16
CA MET A 297 13.48 8.08 -5.58
C MET A 297 13.06 8.37 -7.02
N ARG A 298 12.91 9.65 -7.41
CA ARG A 298 12.54 10.03 -8.79
C ARG A 298 13.53 9.48 -9.81
N ARG A 299 14.83 9.56 -9.53
CA ARG A 299 15.89 9.00 -10.38
C ARG A 299 15.86 7.46 -10.41
N MET A 300 15.62 6.82 -9.27
CA MET A 300 15.54 5.36 -9.17
C MET A 300 14.34 4.78 -9.95
N LEU A 301 13.19 5.46 -9.90
CA LEU A 301 11.96 5.03 -10.59
C LEU A 301 11.80 5.57 -12.00
N GLN A 302 12.60 6.56 -12.42
CA GLN A 302 12.57 7.17 -13.76
C GLN A 302 12.46 6.13 -14.89
N PRO A 303 13.23 5.03 -14.90
CA PRO A 303 13.16 4.07 -15.99
C PRO A 303 11.82 3.32 -16.10
N ALA A 304 11.05 3.20 -15.02
CA ALA A 304 9.70 2.65 -15.00
C ALA A 304 8.62 3.71 -15.24
N MET A 305 8.92 4.98 -14.89
CA MET A 305 8.06 6.11 -15.23
C MET A 305 8.06 6.40 -16.74
N GLU A 306 9.17 6.20 -17.45
CA GLU A 306 9.28 6.53 -18.88
C GLU A 306 8.84 5.43 -19.86
N ASN A 307 8.72 4.16 -19.41
CA ASN A 307 8.42 3.04 -20.30
C ASN A 307 7.03 2.44 -20.03
N GLU A 308 6.09 2.64 -20.96
CA GLU A 308 4.69 2.15 -20.88
C GLU A 308 4.52 0.64 -21.07
N SER A 309 5.51 -0.08 -21.59
CA SER A 309 5.33 -1.50 -21.93
C SER A 309 6.60 -2.34 -21.77
N MET A 310 6.94 -2.74 -20.55
CA MET A 310 7.96 -3.77 -20.35
C MET A 310 7.30 -5.16 -20.34
N ARG A 311 7.68 -6.01 -21.32
CA ARG A 311 7.29 -7.42 -21.35
C ARG A 311 7.99 -8.15 -20.18
N ARG A 312 7.18 -8.81 -19.35
CA ARG A 312 7.62 -9.51 -18.12
C ARG A 312 8.63 -10.63 -18.36
N LYS A 313 9.44 -10.90 -17.33
CA LYS A 313 9.87 -12.26 -17.00
C LYS A 313 8.83 -12.85 -16.05
N THR A 314 8.22 -13.97 -16.43
CA THR A 314 7.16 -14.65 -15.66
C THR A 314 7.61 -15.00 -14.24
N GLY A 315 6.86 -14.57 -13.22
CA GLY A 315 7.05 -14.95 -11.82
C GLY A 315 5.95 -14.33 -10.94
N SER A 316 5.52 -15.06 -9.90
CA SER A 316 4.58 -14.57 -8.88
C SER A 316 5.30 -13.62 -7.94
N VAL A 317 4.63 -12.53 -7.54
CA VAL A 317 5.24 -11.49 -6.71
C VAL A 317 4.47 -11.42 -5.41
N PRO A 318 5.15 -11.33 -4.25
CA PRO A 318 4.47 -11.18 -2.98
C PRO A 318 3.56 -9.94 -3.04
N SER A 319 2.31 -10.08 -2.59
CA SER A 319 1.43 -8.95 -2.36
C SER A 319 2.03 -8.08 -1.26
N GLU A 320 2.39 -6.84 -1.58
CA GLU A 320 2.79 -5.82 -0.61
C GLU A 320 1.55 -4.95 -0.35
N SER A 321 1.19 -4.75 0.91
CA SER A 321 -0.07 -4.15 1.32
C SER A 321 0.14 -2.93 2.20
N GLU A 322 -0.62 -1.87 1.94
CA GLU A 322 -0.72 -0.72 2.85
C GLU A 322 -1.37 -1.16 4.19
N MET A 323 -0.54 -1.43 5.20
CA MET A 323 -1.01 -1.72 6.55
C MET A 323 -1.50 -0.45 7.26
N THR A 324 -2.57 -0.59 8.06
CA THR A 324 -3.05 0.44 8.98
C THR A 324 -2.35 0.34 10.33
N ASP A 325 -1.04 0.53 10.35
CA ASP A 325 -0.31 0.30 11.60
C ASP A 325 -0.22 1.59 12.44
N ILE A 326 -1.34 1.94 13.09
CA ILE A 326 -1.38 3.00 14.11
C ILE A 326 -0.38 2.69 15.23
N ALA A 327 -0.18 1.41 15.57
CA ALA A 327 0.79 1.00 16.57
C ALA A 327 2.23 1.27 16.09
N LEU A 328 2.52 1.06 14.81
CA LEU A 328 3.79 1.45 14.20
C LEU A 328 4.00 2.96 14.19
N MET A 329 3.00 3.76 13.81
CA MET A 329 3.15 5.22 13.85
C MET A 329 3.41 5.72 15.28
N ARG A 330 2.75 5.12 16.28
CA ARG A 330 3.01 5.41 17.70
C ARG A 330 4.42 4.99 18.12
N SER A 331 4.88 3.80 17.74
CA SER A 331 6.23 3.33 18.09
C SER A 331 7.33 4.16 17.43
N ILE A 332 7.12 4.63 16.20
CA ILE A 332 8.00 5.60 15.52
C ILE A 332 8.02 6.92 16.28
N LEU A 333 6.86 7.45 16.67
CA LEU A 333 6.79 8.67 17.48
C LEU A 333 7.57 8.52 18.79
N GLU A 334 7.31 7.46 19.56
CA GLU A 334 8.00 7.17 20.82
C GLU A 334 9.51 7.08 20.63
N ALA A 335 9.96 6.34 19.62
CA ALA A 335 11.38 6.22 19.27
C ALA A 335 12.00 7.57 18.86
N SER A 336 11.25 8.42 18.17
CA SER A 336 11.72 9.73 17.71
C SER A 336 11.83 10.78 18.81
N MET A 337 11.17 10.55 19.95
CA MET A 337 11.23 11.45 21.11
C MET A 337 12.50 11.26 21.94
N ASP A 338 13.24 10.15 21.75
CA ASP A 338 14.57 9.95 22.35
C ASP A 338 15.47 11.17 22.04
N GLU A 339 15.99 11.79 23.09
CA GLU A 339 16.85 12.97 22.98
C GLU A 339 18.16 12.68 22.23
N ASN A 340 18.60 11.41 22.24
CA ASN A 340 19.80 11.00 21.54
C ASN A 340 19.57 10.83 20.04
N TRP A 341 18.32 10.64 19.59
CA TRP A 341 18.00 10.47 18.18
C TRP A 341 17.81 11.82 17.48
N VAL A 342 18.71 12.09 16.54
CA VAL A 342 18.67 13.25 15.66
C VAL A 342 18.62 12.75 14.20
N PRO A 343 17.62 13.18 13.41
CA PRO A 343 17.52 12.82 12.01
C PRO A 343 18.84 13.05 11.27
N GLY A 344 19.25 12.06 10.50
CA GLY A 344 20.46 12.12 9.70
C GLY A 344 21.78 11.97 10.47
N GLN A 345 21.81 11.94 11.82
CA GLN A 345 23.07 11.81 12.57
C GLN A 345 23.38 10.37 13.02
N GLN A 346 22.35 9.61 13.41
CA GLN A 346 22.52 8.19 13.72
C GLN A 346 22.39 7.39 12.43
N ARG A 347 23.53 6.91 11.91
CA ARG A 347 23.57 6.08 10.70
C ARG A 347 24.49 4.87 10.88
N MET A 348 24.07 3.75 10.35
CA MET A 348 24.89 2.61 10.00
C MET A 348 25.99 3.06 9.03
N THR A 349 27.17 2.44 9.11
CA THR A 349 28.19 2.70 8.09
C THR A 349 27.84 1.98 6.79
N ILE A 350 28.51 2.35 5.69
CA ILE A 350 28.35 1.65 4.42
C ILE A 350 28.72 0.16 4.54
N GLU A 351 29.72 -0.17 5.37
CA GLU A 351 30.11 -1.54 5.67
C GLU A 351 29.01 -2.30 6.43
N ASP A 352 28.31 -1.64 7.37
CA ASP A 352 27.17 -2.23 8.07
C ASP A 352 26.03 -2.55 7.09
N HIS A 353 25.76 -1.66 6.12
CA HIS A 353 24.78 -1.92 5.07
C HIS A 353 25.18 -3.09 4.17
N HIS A 354 26.46 -3.19 3.77
CA HIS A 354 26.94 -4.36 3.04
C HIS A 354 26.82 -5.65 3.86
N ALA A 355 27.09 -5.59 5.16
CA ALA A 355 26.91 -6.74 6.05
C ALA A 355 25.44 -7.20 6.15
N VAL A 356 24.46 -6.29 6.06
CA VAL A 356 23.04 -6.65 5.93
C VAL A 356 22.80 -7.43 4.63
N SER A 357 23.30 -6.92 3.50
CA SER A 357 23.16 -7.57 2.20
C SER A 357 23.76 -8.98 2.19
N ASP A 358 24.95 -9.15 2.75
CA ASP A 358 25.62 -10.46 2.86
C ASP A 358 24.81 -11.46 3.69
N ARG A 359 24.17 -11.01 4.78
CA ARG A 359 23.30 -11.87 5.59
C ARG A 359 22.02 -12.26 4.85
N LEU A 360 21.42 -11.37 4.07
CA LEU A 360 20.29 -11.68 3.19
C LEU A 360 20.68 -12.69 2.11
N LEU A 361 21.87 -12.57 1.52
CA LEU A 361 22.42 -13.55 0.56
C LEU A 361 22.59 -14.92 1.22
N MET A 362 23.22 -14.98 2.39
CA MET A 362 23.43 -16.23 3.12
C MET A 362 22.10 -16.92 3.48
N LYS A 363 21.06 -16.16 3.82
CA LYS A 363 19.72 -16.71 4.06
C LYS A 363 19.12 -17.31 2.79
N THR A 364 19.27 -16.63 1.65
CA THR A 364 18.81 -17.10 0.34
C THR A 364 19.47 -18.44 -0.03
N ILE A 365 20.80 -18.54 0.12
CA ILE A 365 21.56 -19.77 -0.13
C ILE A 365 21.09 -20.92 0.77
N LYS A 366 20.91 -20.67 2.07
CA LYS A 366 20.44 -21.69 3.03
C LYS A 366 19.06 -22.24 2.64
N ASN A 367 18.15 -21.38 2.23
CA ASN A 367 16.80 -21.78 1.80
C ASN A 367 16.83 -22.65 0.54
N GLN A 368 17.67 -22.31 -0.44
CA GLN A 368 17.84 -23.13 -1.65
C GLN A 368 18.41 -24.52 -1.32
N VAL A 369 19.43 -24.59 -0.47
CA VAL A 369 20.02 -25.87 -0.03
C VAL A 369 19.02 -26.74 0.74
N ALA A 370 18.12 -26.13 1.52
CA ALA A 370 17.07 -26.84 2.25
C ALA A 370 15.98 -27.42 1.33
N ILE A 371 15.70 -26.78 0.18
CA ILE A 371 14.73 -27.25 -0.82
C ILE A 371 15.31 -28.37 -1.70
N THR A 372 16.63 -28.44 -1.83
CA THR A 372 17.31 -29.42 -2.70
C THR A 372 17.68 -30.73 -1.97
N ARG A 373 17.31 -30.84 -0.69
CA ARG A 373 17.46 -32.04 0.14
C ARG A 373 16.09 -32.59 0.48
#